data_AF-A0A2V2LJ59-F1
#
_entry.id   AF-A0A2V2LJ59-F1
#
_cell.length_a   1.000
_cell.length_b   1.000
_cell.length_c   1.000
_cell.angle_alpha   90.00
_cell.angle_beta   90.00
_cell.angle_gamma   90.00
#
_symmetry.space_group_name_H-M   'P 1'
#
loop_
_entity.id
_entity.type
_entity.pdbx_description
1 polymer ?
#
loop_
_entity_poly.entity_id
_entity_poly.type
_entity_poly.pdbx_seq_one_letter_code
_entity_poly.pdbx_strand_id
1 'polypeptide(L)'
;MTHAIRLSGRAVLLFALLLAGCAALTGPQPSFVARNDLRIYQLSAGRFEVLARPGTSGGDYFCAAGEYARIMRNARGAQRVVVTDPDGPSQTVAGGRSMVFEIAPQGPRTLPLVTNAPMNRRGASFTVAFAQSLCWEGRGVGFTFN
;
A
#
# COMPACT_ATOMS: atom_id res chain seq x y z
N MET A 1 9.37 56.33 -14.90
CA MET A 1 10.66 55.62 -14.75
C MET A 1 10.37 54.13 -14.86
N THR A 2 10.55 53.56 -16.05
CA THR A 2 10.19 52.18 -16.38
C THR A 2 11.46 51.47 -16.84
N HIS A 3 12.05 50.65 -15.96
CA HIS A 3 13.24 49.87 -16.28
C HIS A 3 12.84 48.64 -17.12
N ALA A 4 13.08 48.71 -18.43
CA ALA A 4 12.99 47.55 -19.31
C ALA A 4 14.26 46.68 -19.12
N ILE A 5 14.11 45.57 -18.40
CA ILE A 5 15.14 44.56 -18.22
C ILE A 5 15.34 43.85 -19.57
N ARG A 6 16.47 44.13 -20.25
CA ARG A 6 16.89 43.38 -21.43
C ARG A 6 17.47 42.04 -20.98
N LEU A 7 16.66 40.98 -21.00
CA LEU A 7 17.18 39.62 -20.84
C LEU A 7 18.00 39.24 -22.09
N SER A 8 19.27 38.92 -21.87
CA SER A 8 20.18 38.44 -22.92
C SER A 8 19.86 36.99 -23.28
N GLY A 9 19.95 36.62 -24.57
CA GLY A 9 19.59 35.28 -25.06
C GLY A 9 20.32 34.11 -24.37
N ARG A 10 21.48 34.37 -23.75
CA ARG A 10 22.22 33.41 -22.92
C ARG A 10 21.49 33.07 -21.61
N ALA A 11 20.80 34.04 -20.99
CA ALA A 11 20.00 33.81 -19.78
C ALA A 11 18.76 32.95 -20.07
N VAL A 12 18.16 33.11 -21.26
CA VAL A 12 17.03 32.29 -21.73
C VAL A 12 17.48 30.84 -21.99
N LEU A 13 18.66 30.65 -22.60
CA LEU A 13 19.23 29.32 -22.86
C LEU A 13 19.61 28.56 -21.58
N LEU A 14 20.17 29.24 -20.58
CA LEU A 14 20.50 28.63 -19.29
C LEU A 14 19.25 28.21 -18.50
N PHE A 15 18.15 28.98 -18.60
CA PHE A 15 16.88 28.62 -17.97
C PHE A 15 16.23 27.40 -18.65
N ALA A 16 16.30 27.31 -19.99
CA ALA A 16 15.76 26.17 -20.73
C ALA A 16 16.50 24.84 -20.46
N LEU A 17 17.81 24.88 -20.22
CA LEU A 17 18.63 23.70 -19.91
C LEU A 17 18.36 23.13 -18.50
N LEU A 18 17.93 23.96 -17.53
CA LEU A 18 17.57 23.51 -16.19
C LEU A 18 16.24 22.74 -16.14
N LEU A 19 15.33 22.94 -17.10
CA LEU A 19 14.07 22.22 -17.19
C LEU A 19 14.18 20.84 -17.88
N ALA A 20 15.26 20.56 -18.60
CA ALA A 20 15.41 19.34 -19.39
C ALA A 20 15.84 18.09 -18.57
N GLY A 21 16.17 18.24 -17.29
CA GLY A 21 16.67 17.17 -16.43
C GLY A 21 15.61 16.33 -15.73
N CYS A 22 14.32 16.65 -15.86
CA CYS A 22 13.24 15.94 -15.19
C CYS A 22 12.72 14.78 -16.05
N ALA A 23 13.59 13.81 -16.36
CA ALA A 23 13.13 12.50 -16.82
C ALA A 23 12.46 11.81 -15.63
N ALA A 24 11.16 12.04 -15.45
CA ALA A 24 10.36 11.36 -14.45
C ALA A 24 10.52 9.85 -14.66
N LEU A 25 10.99 9.13 -13.63
CA LEU A 25 10.96 7.68 -13.60
C LEU A 25 9.49 7.24 -13.75
N THR A 26 9.09 6.88 -14.97
CA THR A 26 7.74 6.40 -15.29
C THR A 26 7.59 4.98 -14.79
N GLY A 27 7.38 4.83 -13.48
CA GLY A 27 7.00 3.58 -12.84
C GLY A 27 5.69 3.75 -12.06
N PRO A 28 4.96 2.65 -11.78
CA PRO A 28 3.80 2.68 -10.91
C PRO A 28 4.19 3.30 -9.56
N GLN A 29 3.53 4.41 -9.21
CA GLN A 29 3.75 5.05 -7.92
C GLN A 29 2.85 4.42 -6.86
N PRO A 30 3.38 4.11 -5.67
CA PRO A 30 2.56 3.59 -4.59
C PRO A 30 1.52 4.65 -4.19
N SER A 31 0.29 4.21 -3.98
CA SER A 31 -0.78 5.03 -3.42
C SER A 31 -0.57 5.34 -1.94
N PHE A 32 0.20 4.49 -1.25
CA PHE A 32 0.54 4.61 0.16
C PHE A 32 1.76 3.75 0.48
N VAL A 33 2.51 4.15 1.50
CA VAL A 33 3.61 3.36 2.07
C VAL A 33 3.27 3.16 3.54
N ALA A 34 3.09 1.91 3.95
CA ALA A 34 2.81 1.55 5.33
C ALA A 34 4.05 1.71 6.21
N ARG A 35 3.84 1.72 7.52
CA ARG A 35 4.92 1.86 8.52
C ARG A 35 5.93 0.72 8.55
N ASN A 36 5.60 -0.43 7.95
CA ASN A 36 6.51 -1.55 7.72
C ASN A 36 7.16 -1.51 6.31
N ASP A 37 7.16 -0.33 5.68
CA ASP A 37 7.72 -0.03 4.35
C ASP A 37 7.11 -0.83 3.20
N LEU A 38 6.00 -1.54 3.42
CA LEU A 38 5.27 -2.17 2.33
C LEU A 38 4.55 -1.10 1.52
N ARG A 39 4.64 -1.24 0.20
CA ARG A 39 4.03 -0.32 -0.77
C ARG A 39 2.64 -0.83 -1.13
N ILE A 40 1.65 0.06 -1.09
CA ILE A 40 0.27 -0.25 -1.47
C ILE A 40 -0.06 0.41 -2.80
N TYR A 41 -0.65 -0.37 -3.71
CA TYR A 41 -1.13 0.09 -5.00
C TYR A 41 -2.65 -0.08 -5.08
N GLN A 42 -3.35 1.01 -5.35
CA GLN A 42 -4.80 0.97 -5.51
C GLN A 42 -5.17 0.29 -6.83
N LEU A 43 -6.15 -0.60 -6.78
CA LEU A 43 -6.69 -1.29 -7.95
C LEU A 43 -8.12 -0.79 -8.24
N SER A 44 -8.70 -1.28 -9.33
CA SER A 44 -10.11 -1.04 -9.65
C SER A 44 -11.07 -1.69 -8.64
N ALA A 45 -12.32 -1.23 -8.63
CA ALA A 45 -13.40 -1.74 -7.76
C ALA A 45 -13.12 -1.60 -6.25
N GLY A 46 -12.29 -0.63 -5.85
CA GLY A 46 -12.02 -0.34 -4.43
C GLY A 46 -11.07 -1.32 -3.74
N ARG A 47 -10.53 -2.29 -4.51
CA ARG A 47 -9.47 -3.20 -4.09
C ARG A 47 -8.12 -2.49 -4.08
N PHE A 48 -7.15 -3.10 -3.40
CA PHE A 48 -5.77 -2.62 -3.38
C PHE A 48 -4.84 -3.80 -3.18
N GLU A 49 -3.64 -3.73 -3.75
CA GLU A 49 -2.59 -4.72 -3.52
C GLU A 49 -1.51 -4.18 -2.61
N VAL A 50 -1.01 -5.03 -1.73
CA VAL A 50 0.14 -4.76 -0.87
C VAL A 50 1.32 -5.51 -1.47
N LEU A 51 2.35 -4.78 -1.88
CA LEU A 51 3.53 -5.35 -2.51
C LEU A 51 4.46 -5.97 -1.48
N ALA A 52 4.89 -7.21 -1.75
CA ALA A 52 5.82 -7.96 -0.94
C ALA A 52 7.24 -7.39 -1.01
N ARG A 53 7.98 -7.60 0.07
CA ARG A 53 9.44 -7.61 0.13
C ARG A 53 9.93 -9.00 0.57
N PRO A 54 11.21 -9.36 0.35
CA PRO A 54 11.77 -10.60 0.90
C PRO A 54 11.49 -10.71 2.41
N GLY A 55 10.95 -11.85 2.85
CA GLY A 55 10.59 -12.09 4.24
C GLY A 55 9.22 -11.57 4.69
N THR A 56 8.40 -11.00 3.78
CA THR A 56 7.05 -10.52 4.12
C THR A 56 6.17 -11.67 4.60
N SER A 57 5.65 -11.56 5.83
CA SER A 57 4.72 -12.50 6.42
C SER A 57 3.26 -12.11 6.19
N GLY A 58 2.32 -13.02 6.49
CA GLY A 58 0.89 -12.70 6.50
C GLY A 58 0.55 -11.53 7.44
N GLY A 59 1.21 -11.47 8.61
CA GLY A 59 1.03 -10.38 9.55
C GLY A 59 1.45 -9.02 8.99
N ASP A 60 2.55 -8.99 8.21
CA ASP A 60 3.04 -7.77 7.57
C ASP A 60 2.07 -7.25 6.51
N TYR A 61 1.49 -8.15 5.70
CA TYR A 61 0.45 -7.79 4.74
C TYR A 61 -0.77 -7.19 5.44
N PHE A 62 -1.26 -7.84 6.50
CA PHE A 62 -2.42 -7.34 7.24
C PHE A 62 -2.13 -6.05 7.99
N CYS A 63 -0.92 -5.86 8.55
CA CYS A 63 -0.50 -4.58 9.11
C CYS A 63 -0.65 -3.45 8.08
N ALA A 64 -0.01 -3.61 6.91
CA ALA A 64 -0.05 -2.60 5.86
C ALA A 64 -1.47 -2.35 5.34
N ALA A 65 -2.26 -3.42 5.17
CA ALA A 65 -3.65 -3.31 4.73
C ALA A 65 -4.54 -2.60 5.75
N GLY A 66 -4.39 -2.90 7.04
CA GLY A 66 -5.14 -2.27 8.13
C GLY A 66 -4.80 -0.78 8.25
N GLU A 67 -3.52 -0.43 8.15
CA GLU A 67 -3.07 0.95 8.15
C GLU A 67 -3.59 1.73 6.94
N TYR A 68 -3.47 1.18 5.73
CA TYR A 68 -4.02 1.79 4.52
C TYR A 68 -5.54 2.00 4.63
N ALA A 69 -6.27 0.98 5.09
CA ALA A 69 -7.72 1.06 5.28
C ALA A 69 -8.09 2.18 6.27
N ARG A 70 -7.34 2.31 7.37
CA ARG A 70 -7.59 3.33 8.37
C ARG A 70 -7.26 4.74 7.87
N ILE A 71 -6.08 4.94 7.29
CA ILE A 71 -5.53 6.26 6.96
C ILE A 71 -6.08 6.77 5.63
N MET A 72 -5.99 5.96 4.57
CA MET A 72 -6.34 6.40 3.22
C MET A 72 -7.82 6.23 2.90
N ARG A 73 -8.50 5.28 3.55
CA ARG A 73 -9.90 4.94 3.27
C ARG A 73 -10.85 5.28 4.42
N ASN A 74 -10.34 5.88 5.50
CA ASN A 74 -11.09 6.26 6.71
C ASN A 74 -11.99 5.13 7.25
N ALA A 75 -11.54 3.88 7.14
CA ALA A 75 -12.30 2.74 7.59
C ALA A 75 -12.43 2.75 9.12
N ARG A 76 -13.60 2.34 9.61
CA ARG A 76 -13.86 2.14 11.03
C ARG A 76 -13.17 0.87 11.52
N GLY A 77 -12.80 0.83 12.79
CA GLY A 77 -12.10 -0.32 13.38
C GLY A 77 -12.83 -1.66 13.21
N ALA A 78 -14.16 -1.66 13.21
CA ALA A 78 -14.99 -2.86 13.05
C ALA A 78 -15.19 -3.31 11.58
N GLN A 79 -14.85 -2.46 10.60
CA GLN A 79 -14.78 -2.90 9.20
C GLN A 79 -13.64 -3.90 9.04
N ARG A 80 -13.63 -4.64 7.94
CA ARG A 80 -12.66 -5.72 7.73
C ARG A 80 -11.79 -5.47 6.52
N VAL A 81 -10.53 -5.85 6.61
CA VAL A 81 -9.67 -6.08 5.45
C VAL A 81 -9.75 -7.56 5.11
N VAL A 82 -10.11 -7.86 3.86
CA VAL A 82 -10.37 -9.23 3.39
C VAL A 82 -9.44 -9.54 2.23
N VAL A 83 -8.75 -10.68 2.28
CA VAL A 83 -7.91 -11.16 1.18
C VAL A 83 -8.80 -11.58 0.02
N THR A 84 -8.76 -10.84 -1.08
CA THR A 84 -9.40 -11.26 -2.32
C THR A 84 -8.46 -12.18 -3.08
N ASP A 85 -7.20 -11.81 -3.28
CA ASP A 85 -6.24 -12.64 -4.00
C ASP A 85 -5.03 -12.91 -3.08
N PRO A 86 -4.74 -14.20 -2.76
CA PRO A 86 -3.57 -14.59 -1.98
C PRO A 86 -2.25 -14.10 -2.58
N ASP A 87 -1.16 -14.16 -1.80
CA ASP A 87 0.17 -13.75 -2.25
C ASP A 87 0.60 -14.48 -3.53
N GLY A 88 0.68 -13.71 -4.61
CA GLY A 88 1.01 -14.17 -5.96
C GLY A 88 1.65 -13.05 -6.79
N PRO A 89 1.70 -13.20 -8.12
CA PRO A 89 2.21 -12.16 -9.01
C PRO A 89 1.47 -10.83 -8.84
N SER A 90 2.22 -9.72 -8.79
CA SER A 90 1.65 -8.37 -8.67
C SER A 90 0.96 -7.93 -9.96
N GLN A 91 -0.16 -7.22 -9.80
CA GLN A 91 -0.94 -6.68 -10.92
C GLN A 91 -0.40 -5.33 -11.38
N THR A 92 0.31 -4.59 -10.53
CA THR A 92 0.88 -3.27 -10.89
C THR A 92 2.39 -3.28 -11.09
N VAL A 93 3.15 -4.05 -10.32
CA VAL A 93 4.62 -4.05 -10.36
C VAL A 93 5.13 -5.30 -11.06
N ALA A 94 5.68 -5.12 -12.26
CA ALA A 94 6.28 -6.21 -13.04
C ALA A 94 7.37 -6.95 -12.24
N GLY A 95 7.28 -8.29 -12.20
CA GLY A 95 8.20 -9.15 -11.44
C GLY A 95 8.02 -9.11 -9.91
N GLY A 96 7.10 -8.29 -9.41
CA GLY A 96 6.77 -8.21 -7.99
C GLY A 96 5.79 -9.30 -7.55
N ARG A 97 5.74 -9.52 -6.23
CA ARG A 97 4.70 -10.32 -5.58
C ARG A 97 3.82 -9.42 -4.72
N SER A 98 2.55 -9.78 -4.57
CA SER A 98 1.62 -9.01 -3.75
C SER A 98 0.44 -9.86 -3.28
N MET A 99 -0.20 -9.41 -2.21
CA MET A 99 -1.50 -9.88 -1.77
C MET A 99 -2.56 -8.79 -2.00
N VAL A 100 -3.74 -9.16 -2.49
CA VAL A 100 -4.81 -8.22 -2.82
C VAL A 100 -5.90 -8.27 -1.76
N PHE A 101 -6.34 -7.08 -1.36
CA PHE A 101 -7.34 -6.88 -0.33
C PHE A 101 -8.50 -6.03 -0.82
N GLU A 102 -9.62 -6.17 -0.13
CA GLU A 102 -10.73 -5.24 -0.15
C GLU A 102 -11.16 -4.86 1.27
N ILE A 103 -11.86 -3.73 1.40
CA ILE A 103 -12.45 -3.31 2.67
C ILE A 103 -13.93 -3.68 2.65
N ALA A 104 -14.30 -4.63 3.51
CA ALA A 104 -15.67 -5.04 3.69
C ALA A 104 -16.32 -4.25 4.86
N PRO A 105 -17.65 -4.06 4.85
CA PRO A 105 -18.38 -3.59 6.01
C PRO A 105 -18.11 -4.46 7.25
N GLN A 106 -18.46 -3.93 8.42
CA GLN A 106 -18.56 -4.77 9.60
C GLN A 106 -19.59 -5.88 9.31
N GLY A 107 -19.16 -7.14 9.41
CA GLY A 107 -20.08 -8.26 9.29
C GLY A 107 -21.00 -8.37 10.54
N PRO A 108 -21.94 -9.32 10.58
CA PRO A 108 -22.70 -9.60 11.79
C PRO A 108 -21.80 -9.77 13.00
N ARG A 109 -22.25 -9.34 14.19
CA ARG A 109 -21.48 -9.39 15.44
C ARG A 109 -21.01 -10.80 15.84
N THR A 110 -21.63 -11.84 15.25
CA THR A 110 -21.28 -13.25 15.45
C THR A 110 -20.05 -13.69 14.64
N LEU A 111 -19.62 -12.91 13.65
CA LEU A 111 -18.39 -13.23 12.93
C LEU A 111 -17.18 -13.07 13.84
N PRO A 112 -16.25 -14.03 13.82
CA PRO A 112 -14.99 -13.91 14.55
C PRO A 112 -14.24 -12.62 14.20
N LEU A 113 -13.63 -11.99 15.21
CA LEU A 113 -12.71 -10.86 15.01
C LEU A 113 -11.57 -11.25 14.06
N VAL A 114 -11.14 -12.52 14.16
CA VAL A 114 -10.08 -13.14 13.39
C VAL A 114 -10.53 -14.46 12.78
N THR A 115 -10.14 -14.73 11.54
CA THR A 115 -10.32 -16.05 10.94
C THR A 115 -9.16 -16.96 11.38
N ASN A 116 -9.44 -18.20 11.78
CA ASN A 116 -8.41 -19.22 12.04
C ASN A 116 -7.77 -19.77 10.76
N ALA A 117 -8.22 -19.30 9.59
CA ALA A 117 -7.62 -19.65 8.32
C ALA A 117 -6.19 -19.11 8.22
N PRO A 118 -5.29 -19.79 7.48
CA PRO A 118 -3.98 -19.24 7.14
C PRO A 118 -4.15 -17.82 6.58
N MET A 119 -3.34 -16.87 7.03
CA MET A 119 -3.43 -15.47 6.61
C MET A 119 -3.25 -15.30 5.08
N ASN A 120 -2.58 -16.26 4.44
CA ASN A 120 -2.42 -16.34 2.99
C ASN A 120 -3.47 -17.26 2.33
N ARG A 121 -4.76 -16.97 2.55
CA ARG A 121 -5.87 -17.64 1.86
C ARG A 121 -6.93 -16.63 1.44
N ARG A 122 -7.59 -16.90 0.32
CA ARG A 122 -8.76 -16.14 -0.13
C ARG A 122 -9.83 -16.18 0.97
N GLY A 123 -10.38 -15.02 1.31
CA GLY A 123 -11.37 -14.85 2.38
C GLY A 123 -10.79 -14.75 3.79
N ALA A 124 -9.47 -14.93 3.98
CA ALA A 124 -8.83 -14.59 5.25
C ALA A 124 -9.09 -13.11 5.54
N SER A 125 -9.50 -12.81 6.77
CA SER A 125 -9.89 -11.43 7.11
C SER A 125 -9.70 -11.11 8.56
N PHE A 126 -9.37 -9.85 8.80
CA PHE A 126 -9.30 -9.25 10.13
C PHE A 126 -10.07 -7.95 10.16
N THR A 127 -10.58 -7.60 11.35
CA THR A 127 -11.03 -6.22 11.58
C THR A 127 -9.88 -5.25 11.34
N VAL A 128 -10.16 -4.04 10.88
CA VAL A 128 -9.15 -2.98 10.67
C VAL A 128 -8.37 -2.75 11.96
N ALA A 129 -9.05 -2.73 13.11
CA ALA A 129 -8.41 -2.55 14.41
C ALA A 129 -7.42 -3.68 14.75
N PHE A 130 -7.78 -4.95 14.51
CA PHE A 130 -6.87 -6.08 14.72
C PHE A 130 -5.72 -6.09 13.70
N ALA A 131 -6.01 -5.77 12.44
CA ALA A 131 -4.98 -5.68 11.41
C ALA A 131 -3.89 -4.65 11.80
N GLN A 132 -4.28 -3.53 12.40
CA GLN A 132 -3.33 -2.54 12.92
C GLN A 132 -2.51 -3.04 14.12
N SER A 133 -3.02 -3.96 14.95
CA SER A 133 -2.24 -4.50 16.07
C SER A 133 -1.07 -5.36 15.61
N LEU A 134 -1.21 -6.04 14.47
CA LEU A 134 -0.14 -6.83 13.85
C LEU A 134 1.08 -6.00 13.46
N CYS A 135 0.93 -4.67 13.35
CA CYS A 135 2.05 -3.78 13.05
C CYS A 135 3.11 -3.67 14.15
N TRP A 136 2.83 -4.16 15.36
CA TRP A 136 3.80 -4.20 16.44
C TRP A 136 4.47 -5.56 16.60
N GLU A 137 3.90 -6.63 16.02
CA GLU A 137 4.44 -8.00 16.12
C GLU A 137 5.54 -8.30 15.08
N GLY A 138 5.52 -7.61 13.93
CA GLY A 138 6.49 -7.80 12.84
C GLY A 138 7.93 -7.32 13.08
N ARG A 139 8.28 -6.84 14.29
CA ARG A 139 9.66 -6.42 14.62
C ARG A 139 10.50 -7.47 15.38
N GLY A 140 10.00 -8.68 15.61
CA GLY A 140 10.78 -9.67 16.36
C GLY A 140 10.36 -11.15 16.34
N VAL A 141 9.23 -11.54 15.75
CA VAL A 141 8.80 -12.95 15.75
C VAL A 141 8.34 -13.37 14.36
N GLY A 142 9.23 -14.06 13.66
CA GLY A 142 8.88 -14.78 12.44
C GLY A 142 7.88 -15.88 12.78
N PHE A 143 6.60 -15.65 12.50
CA PHE A 143 5.63 -16.73 12.42
C PHE A 143 5.79 -17.42 11.08
N THR A 144 6.71 -18.37 11.01
CA THR A 144 6.73 -19.39 9.97
C THR A 144 5.49 -20.26 10.14
N PHE A 145 4.51 -20.11 9.26
CA PHE A 145 3.43 -21.08 9.13
C PHE A 145 3.97 -22.23 8.25
N ASN A 146 4.31 -23.34 8.90
CA ASN A 146 4.52 -24.64 8.26
C ASN A 146 3.17 -25.30 7.99
#